data_AF-A0A4Q3KBM3-F1
#
_entry.id   AF-A0A4Q3KBM3-F1
#
_cell.length_a   1.000
_cell.length_b   1.000
_cell.length_c   1.000
_cell.angle_alpha   90.00
_cell.angle_beta   90.00
_cell.angle_gamma   90.00
#
_symmetry.space_group_name_H-M   'P 1'
#
loop_
_entity.id
_entity.type
_entity.pdbx_description
1 polymer ?
#
loop_
_entity_poly.entity_id
_entity_poly.type
_entity_poly.pdbx_seq_one_letter_code
_entity_poly.pdbx_strand_id
1 'polypeptide(L)'
;MKFRFPIVIIDEDYRSENTSGLGIRALAQAIESEGFEVLGVTSYGDLTQFAQQQSRASAFILSIDDEEFTLGSGLDPIVLSLRKFIAEVRRKNTDVPIYVHGETKTSRHLPNDILRELHGFIHMFEDTPEFVARHIIREAKSYLEGVQPPFFKALLDYAEDGSYSWHCPGHSGGVAFLKSPVGQMFHQFFGENMLRADVCNAVEELGQLLDHNGAIGESERNAARIFNADHCFFVTNGTSTSNKMVWHHTVAPGDVVVVDRNCHKSILHSIIMTGAIPVFMKPTRNHFGIIGPIPQSEFEPEAIQAKIRANPLLKGVDAKTVKPRVLTLTQSTYDGVLYNTETIKGMLDGYVDNLHFDEAWLPHAAFHPFYGSYHAMGKKRARPQHSVVYATQSIHKLLAGISQASHVLVQDSQTVKLDRPLFNEAYLMHTSTSPQYSIIASCDVAAAMMEPPGGTALVEESLLEALDFRRAMRKVEEEFGKNDWWFKVWGPDKLVDEGLGRAEDWIIRSDTKGKKSASKWHGFGSLADGFNMLDPIKSTIVTPGLNLDGKFDKTGIPASIVTKYLAEHGVVVEKTGLYSFFIMFTIGITKGRWNTLLTALQQFKDDYERNQPMWRILPEFCQQHKRYERMGLR
;
A
#
# COMPACT_ATOMS: atom_id res chain seq x y z
N MET A 1 -9.05 3.13 -27.34
CA MET A 1 -9.79 2.49 -26.22
C MET A 1 -10.72 3.53 -25.59
N LYS A 2 -11.88 3.20 -24.98
CA LYS A 2 -12.70 4.24 -24.27
C LYS A 2 -12.52 4.15 -22.76
N PHE A 3 -11.59 4.94 -22.22
CA PHE A 3 -11.51 5.17 -20.78
C PHE A 3 -12.75 5.94 -20.31
N ARG A 4 -13.33 5.52 -19.18
CA ARG A 4 -14.55 6.14 -18.62
C ARG A 4 -14.22 7.00 -17.41
N PHE A 5 -13.88 8.26 -17.68
CA PHE A 5 -13.64 9.30 -16.69
C PHE A 5 -14.65 10.45 -16.88
N PRO A 6 -15.81 10.42 -16.22
CA PRO A 6 -16.85 11.44 -16.42
C PRO A 6 -16.42 12.84 -15.98
N ILE A 7 -17.02 13.84 -16.61
CA ILE A 7 -17.04 15.22 -16.09
C ILE A 7 -18.20 15.30 -15.10
N VAL A 8 -17.90 15.73 -13.88
CA VAL A 8 -18.89 15.85 -12.81
C VAL A 8 -19.45 17.27 -12.81
N ILE A 9 -20.78 17.38 -12.84
CA ILE A 9 -21.50 18.63 -12.70
C ILE A 9 -22.25 18.61 -11.37
N ILE A 10 -22.01 19.62 -10.54
CA ILE A 10 -22.66 19.80 -9.24
C ILE A 10 -23.46 21.10 -9.30
N ASP A 11 -24.78 20.96 -9.32
CA ASP A 11 -25.71 22.06 -9.52
C ASP A 11 -27.06 21.70 -8.88
N GLU A 12 -27.55 22.52 -7.94
CA GLU A 12 -28.83 22.26 -7.25
C GLU A 12 -30.01 22.19 -8.22
N ASP A 13 -29.93 22.98 -9.28
CA ASP A 13 -30.92 23.10 -10.34
C ASP A 13 -30.68 22.17 -11.53
N TYR A 14 -29.73 21.24 -11.44
CA TYR A 14 -29.45 20.30 -12.53
C TYR A 14 -30.70 19.55 -13.02
N ARG A 15 -31.70 19.35 -12.15
CA ARG A 15 -33.00 18.72 -12.48
C ARG A 15 -34.19 19.69 -12.54
N SER A 16 -33.97 20.98 -12.31
CA SER A 16 -34.99 22.03 -12.32
C SER A 16 -35.29 22.51 -13.75
N GLU A 17 -36.53 22.90 -14.04
CA GLU A 17 -36.94 23.49 -15.33
C GLU A 17 -36.68 25.01 -15.43
N ASN A 18 -35.94 25.58 -14.47
CA ASN A 18 -35.57 26.99 -14.50
C ASN A 18 -34.41 27.26 -15.47
N THR A 19 -34.10 28.53 -15.70
CA THR A 19 -33.08 28.96 -16.65
C THR A 19 -31.71 28.38 -16.33
N SER A 20 -31.34 28.33 -15.04
CA SER A 20 -30.08 27.75 -14.57
C SER A 20 -29.96 26.26 -14.90
N GLY A 21 -30.98 25.48 -14.54
CA GLY A 21 -31.06 24.05 -14.85
C GLY A 21 -31.08 23.74 -16.35
N LEU A 22 -31.71 24.58 -17.17
CA LEU A 22 -31.69 24.43 -18.63
C LEU A 22 -30.31 24.72 -19.22
N GLY A 23 -29.64 25.77 -18.74
CA GLY A 23 -28.30 26.16 -19.19
C GLY A 23 -27.26 25.07 -18.92
N ILE A 24 -27.20 24.56 -17.68
CA ILE A 24 -26.23 23.54 -17.30
C ILE A 24 -26.49 22.19 -18.01
N ARG A 25 -27.75 21.83 -18.27
CA ARG A 25 -28.09 20.63 -19.04
C ARG A 25 -27.75 20.76 -20.52
N ALA A 26 -27.86 21.96 -21.10
CA ALA A 26 -27.38 22.21 -22.45
C ALA A 26 -25.86 22.01 -22.55
N LEU A 27 -25.10 22.48 -21.55
CA LEU A 27 -23.66 22.21 -21.45
C LEU A 27 -23.36 20.71 -21.29
N ALA A 28 -24.10 20.01 -20.42
CA ALA A 28 -23.96 18.57 -20.25
C ALA A 28 -24.18 17.81 -21.56
N GLN A 29 -25.24 18.15 -22.30
CA GLN A 29 -25.55 17.55 -23.60
C GLN A 29 -24.48 17.87 -24.64
N ALA A 30 -23.93 19.09 -24.64
CA ALA A 30 -22.82 19.45 -25.52
C ALA A 30 -21.56 18.60 -25.23
N ILE A 31 -21.22 18.37 -23.96
CA ILE A 31 -20.12 17.50 -23.55
C ILE A 31 -20.35 16.04 -23.98
N GLU A 32 -21.57 15.53 -23.80
CA GLU A 32 -21.94 14.17 -24.23
C GLU A 32 -21.88 14.00 -25.74
N SER A 33 -22.25 15.03 -26.50
CA SER A 33 -22.20 15.01 -27.97
C SER A 33 -20.78 14.90 -28.53
N GLU A 34 -19.78 15.41 -27.80
CA GLU A 34 -18.34 15.26 -28.10
C GLU A 34 -17.77 13.92 -27.57
N GLY A 35 -18.61 13.04 -27.01
CA GLY A 35 -18.27 11.66 -26.64
C GLY A 35 -17.81 11.44 -25.20
N PHE A 36 -17.87 12.47 -24.34
CA PHE A 36 -17.54 12.36 -22.91
C PHE A 36 -18.75 11.94 -22.08
N GLU A 37 -18.52 11.30 -20.94
CA GLU A 37 -19.57 10.95 -19.99
C GLU A 37 -19.77 12.11 -19.02
N VAL A 38 -21.02 12.46 -18.70
CA VAL A 38 -21.35 13.49 -17.72
C VAL A 38 -22.10 12.88 -16.55
N LEU A 39 -21.74 13.28 -15.33
CA LEU A 39 -22.44 12.90 -14.12
C LEU A 39 -22.98 14.16 -13.42
N GLY A 40 -24.28 14.39 -13.51
CA GLY A 40 -24.96 15.51 -12.84
C GLY A 40 -25.49 15.13 -11.46
N VAL A 41 -25.18 15.94 -10.45
CA VAL A 41 -25.63 15.79 -9.06
C VAL A 41 -26.26 17.08 -8.54
N THR A 42 -27.27 16.94 -7.68
CA THR A 42 -28.27 17.99 -7.34
C THR A 42 -28.14 18.60 -5.95
N SER A 43 -27.07 18.32 -5.19
CA SER A 43 -26.99 18.85 -3.82
C SER A 43 -25.56 19.10 -3.35
N TYR A 44 -25.39 20.26 -2.72
CA TYR A 44 -24.23 20.65 -1.94
C TYR A 44 -24.06 19.86 -0.62
N GLY A 45 -25.08 19.12 -0.17
CA GLY A 45 -25.22 18.58 1.18
C GLY A 45 -24.15 17.57 1.60
N ASP A 46 -23.45 16.93 0.67
CA ASP A 46 -22.30 16.08 1.02
C ASP A 46 -21.22 16.02 -0.08
N LEU A 47 -20.84 17.21 -0.57
CA LEU A 47 -19.69 17.41 -1.46
C LEU A 47 -18.42 16.69 -0.99
N THR A 48 -18.25 16.55 0.32
CA THR A 48 -17.09 15.90 0.96
C THR A 48 -17.11 14.39 0.73
N GLN A 49 -18.22 13.69 1.00
CA GLN A 49 -18.33 12.25 0.69
C GLN A 49 -18.28 11.98 -0.81
N PHE A 50 -18.84 12.87 -1.61
CA PHE A 50 -18.85 12.73 -3.06
C PHE A 50 -17.44 12.89 -3.67
N ALA A 51 -16.70 13.94 -3.28
CA ALA A 51 -15.30 14.13 -3.70
C ALA A 51 -14.41 12.94 -3.29
N GLN A 52 -14.68 12.33 -2.13
CA GLN A 52 -13.94 11.16 -1.66
C GLN A 52 -14.18 9.90 -2.51
N GLN A 53 -15.35 9.77 -3.13
CA GLN A 53 -15.76 8.61 -3.93
C GLN A 53 -15.42 8.73 -5.43
N GLN A 54 -15.18 9.94 -5.94
CA GLN A 54 -14.97 10.17 -7.38
C GLN A 54 -13.49 10.21 -7.78
N SER A 55 -12.75 9.12 -7.58
CA SER A 55 -11.42 8.91 -8.21
C SER A 55 -11.48 8.82 -9.75
N ARG A 56 -12.70 8.83 -10.30
CA ARG A 56 -13.00 8.68 -11.74
C ARG A 56 -13.35 10.00 -12.42
N ALA A 57 -13.41 11.12 -11.71
CA ALA A 57 -13.71 12.42 -12.32
C ALA A 57 -12.52 12.90 -13.17
N SER A 58 -12.79 13.39 -14.38
CA SER A 58 -11.80 14.07 -15.24
C SER A 58 -11.84 15.59 -15.12
N ALA A 59 -12.96 16.16 -14.64
CA ALA A 59 -13.12 17.56 -14.27
C ALA A 59 -14.35 17.72 -13.35
N PHE A 60 -14.39 18.82 -12.60
CA PHE A 60 -15.55 19.24 -11.81
C PHE A 60 -16.08 20.58 -12.30
N ILE A 61 -17.41 20.71 -12.41
CA ILE A 61 -18.13 21.96 -12.67
C ILE A 61 -19.04 22.21 -11.49
N LEU A 62 -18.87 23.35 -10.81
CA LEU A 62 -19.62 23.74 -9.63
C LEU A 62 -20.49 24.95 -9.97
N SER A 63 -21.80 24.80 -9.90
CA SER A 63 -22.75 25.87 -10.24
C SER A 63 -23.08 26.72 -9.01
N ILE A 64 -22.75 28.01 -9.05
CA ILE A 64 -22.97 28.93 -7.94
C ILE A 64 -24.06 29.92 -8.32
N ASP A 65 -25.08 30.02 -7.47
CA ASP A 65 -26.19 30.94 -7.68
C ASP A 65 -25.89 32.33 -7.09
N ASP A 66 -26.37 33.36 -7.77
CA ASP A 66 -26.10 34.76 -7.40
C ASP A 66 -26.67 35.14 -6.02
N GLU A 67 -27.72 34.44 -5.56
CA GLU A 67 -28.41 34.63 -4.28
C GLU A 67 -27.66 34.04 -3.08
N GLU A 68 -26.66 33.18 -3.31
CA GLU A 68 -25.90 32.51 -2.25
C GLU A 68 -24.78 33.39 -1.63
N PHE A 69 -24.49 34.54 -2.25
CA PHE A 69 -23.56 35.54 -1.73
C PHE A 69 -24.29 36.59 -0.90
N THR A 70 -24.03 36.63 0.41
CA THR A 70 -24.54 37.65 1.31
C THR A 70 -23.71 38.94 1.21
N LEU A 71 -24.35 40.09 1.06
CA LEU A 71 -23.72 41.42 1.02
C LEU A 71 -23.08 41.87 2.37
N GLY A 72 -22.86 40.95 3.31
CA GLY A 72 -22.37 41.22 4.66
C GLY A 72 -20.84 41.18 4.80
N SER A 73 -20.32 41.64 5.92
CA SER A 73 -18.88 41.69 6.25
C SER A 73 -18.25 40.34 6.65
N GLY A 74 -18.96 39.22 6.46
CA GLY A 74 -18.51 37.86 6.77
C GLY A 74 -18.13 37.06 5.52
N LEU A 75 -17.51 35.88 5.70
CA LEU A 75 -17.28 34.93 4.61
C LEU A 75 -18.60 34.21 4.27
N ASP A 76 -19.01 34.27 3.01
CA ASP A 76 -20.25 33.63 2.56
C ASP A 76 -20.25 32.11 2.77
N PRO A 77 -21.40 31.50 3.14
CA PRO A 77 -21.52 30.05 3.29
C PRO A 77 -21.08 29.27 2.05
N ILE A 78 -21.37 29.78 0.85
CA ILE A 78 -20.96 29.15 -0.41
C ILE A 78 -19.44 29.19 -0.61
N VAL A 79 -18.78 30.27 -0.21
CA VAL A 79 -17.32 30.40 -0.23
C VAL A 79 -16.69 29.37 0.72
N LEU A 80 -17.29 29.13 1.88
CA LEU A 80 -16.85 28.09 2.82
C LEU A 80 -17.06 26.68 2.26
N SER A 81 -18.21 26.42 1.63
CA SER A 81 -18.53 25.15 0.98
C SER A 81 -17.56 24.85 -0.17
N LEU A 82 -17.33 25.81 -1.06
CA LEU A 82 -16.39 25.73 -2.18
C LEU A 82 -14.97 25.50 -1.69
N ARG A 83 -14.51 26.25 -0.67
CA ARG A 83 -13.20 26.06 -0.07
C ARG A 83 -13.04 24.65 0.51
N LYS A 84 -14.06 24.13 1.19
CA LYS A 84 -14.05 22.77 1.75
C LYS A 84 -13.99 21.71 0.65
N PHE A 85 -14.76 21.88 -0.42
CA PHE A 85 -14.74 20.96 -1.56
C PHE A 85 -13.38 20.94 -2.25
N ILE A 86 -12.84 22.12 -2.60
CA ILE A 86 -11.51 22.24 -3.22
C ILE A 86 -10.45 21.61 -2.32
N ALA A 87 -10.48 21.86 -1.00
CA ALA A 87 -9.53 21.26 -0.08
C ALA A 87 -9.59 19.73 -0.09
N GLU A 88 -10.78 19.12 -0.12
CA GLU A 88 -10.94 17.66 -0.20
C GLU A 88 -10.50 17.07 -1.54
N VAL A 89 -10.81 17.74 -2.65
CA VAL A 89 -10.35 17.33 -3.98
C VAL A 89 -8.82 17.40 -4.04
N ARG A 90 -8.23 18.53 -3.64
CA ARG A 90 -6.79 18.79 -3.63
C ARG A 90 -6.01 17.90 -2.66
N ARG A 91 -6.67 17.38 -1.62
CA ARG A 91 -6.09 16.38 -0.71
C ARG A 91 -5.74 15.07 -1.43
N LYS A 92 -6.50 14.68 -2.45
CA LYS A 92 -6.23 13.46 -3.25
C LYS A 92 -5.58 13.77 -4.59
N ASN A 93 -5.86 14.95 -5.17
CA ASN A 93 -5.47 15.30 -6.53
C ASN A 93 -5.24 16.80 -6.72
N THR A 94 -3.99 17.18 -7.00
CA THR A 94 -3.57 18.58 -7.20
C THR A 94 -4.07 19.20 -8.50
N ASP A 95 -4.26 18.38 -9.53
CA ASP A 95 -4.28 18.89 -10.91
C ASP A 95 -5.64 18.69 -11.61
N VAL A 96 -6.60 18.00 -10.97
CA VAL A 96 -7.93 17.83 -11.57
C VAL A 96 -8.57 19.21 -11.84
N PRO A 97 -9.06 19.46 -13.06
CA PRO A 97 -9.71 20.71 -13.41
C PRO A 97 -10.98 20.97 -12.58
N ILE A 98 -11.10 22.19 -12.06
CA ILE A 98 -12.28 22.66 -11.31
C ILE A 98 -12.76 23.96 -11.95
N TYR A 99 -14.01 23.97 -12.41
CA TYR A 99 -14.67 25.12 -13.00
C TYR A 99 -15.80 25.60 -12.11
N VAL A 100 -16.02 26.92 -12.11
CA VAL A 100 -17.22 27.51 -11.52
C VAL A 100 -18.14 27.94 -12.66
N HIS A 101 -19.40 27.53 -12.58
CA HIS A 101 -20.48 27.95 -13.46
C HIS A 101 -21.34 28.95 -12.70
N GLY A 102 -21.70 30.08 -13.32
CA GLY A 102 -22.51 31.10 -12.67
C GLY A 102 -23.16 32.09 -13.64
N GLU A 103 -24.12 32.86 -13.13
CA GLU A 103 -24.92 33.80 -13.94
C GLU A 103 -24.22 35.15 -14.12
N THR A 104 -23.93 35.88 -13.04
CA THR A 104 -23.33 37.23 -13.13
C THR A 104 -22.04 37.44 -12.34
N LYS A 105 -21.68 36.51 -11.44
CA LYS A 105 -20.46 36.66 -10.62
C LYS A 105 -19.19 36.45 -11.42
N THR A 106 -18.31 37.44 -11.36
CA THR A 106 -16.93 37.38 -11.87
C THR A 106 -15.94 37.08 -10.74
N SER A 107 -14.67 36.87 -11.10
CA SER A 107 -13.55 36.61 -10.17
C SER A 107 -13.43 37.59 -9.00
N ARG A 108 -13.99 38.81 -9.10
CA ARG A 108 -14.01 39.81 -8.01
C ARG A 108 -14.78 39.37 -6.76
N HIS A 109 -15.69 38.42 -6.89
CA HIS A 109 -16.56 37.98 -5.79
C HIS A 109 -15.99 36.78 -5.02
N LEU A 110 -14.92 36.16 -5.52
CA LEU A 110 -14.27 35.04 -4.86
C LEU A 110 -12.92 35.46 -4.24
N PRO A 111 -12.64 35.01 -3.02
CA PRO A 111 -11.32 35.18 -2.41
C PRO A 111 -10.19 34.62 -3.28
N ASN A 112 -9.03 35.27 -3.26
CA ASN A 112 -7.88 34.90 -4.09
C ASN A 112 -7.33 33.50 -3.79
N ASP A 113 -7.50 32.99 -2.57
CA ASP A 113 -7.13 31.61 -2.23
C ASP A 113 -7.95 30.57 -2.99
N ILE A 114 -9.22 30.86 -3.30
CA ILE A 114 -10.07 29.99 -4.11
C ILE A 114 -9.74 30.15 -5.59
N LEU A 115 -9.59 31.39 -6.07
CA LEU A 115 -9.30 31.68 -7.48
C LEU A 115 -8.05 30.94 -8.00
N ARG A 116 -7.04 30.77 -7.16
CA ARG A 116 -5.79 30.08 -7.49
C ARG A 116 -5.95 28.57 -7.73
N GLU A 117 -7.04 27.98 -7.23
CA GLU A 117 -7.31 26.55 -7.32
C GLU A 117 -8.26 26.20 -8.48
N LEU A 118 -8.95 27.21 -9.03
CA LEU A 118 -9.89 27.09 -10.14
C LEU A 118 -9.17 27.16 -11.48
N HIS A 119 -9.69 26.42 -12.46
CA HIS A 119 -9.20 26.42 -13.84
C HIS A 119 -9.94 27.43 -14.73
N GLY A 120 -11.18 27.76 -14.39
CA GLY A 120 -11.94 28.75 -15.15
C GLY A 120 -13.32 29.06 -14.59
N PHE A 121 -13.92 30.10 -15.16
CA PHE A 121 -15.31 30.51 -14.95
C PHE A 121 -16.10 30.25 -16.23
N ILE A 122 -17.32 29.78 -16.07
CA ILE A 122 -18.27 29.54 -17.15
C ILE A 122 -19.47 30.46 -16.90
N HIS A 123 -19.71 31.38 -17.83
CA HIS A 123 -20.82 32.31 -17.77
C HIS A 123 -21.98 31.82 -18.63
N MET A 124 -23.15 31.62 -18.01
CA MET A 124 -24.29 30.92 -18.61
C MET A 124 -24.82 31.54 -19.92
N PHE A 125 -24.68 32.85 -20.10
CA PHE A 125 -25.26 33.58 -21.24
C PHE A 125 -24.24 34.30 -22.14
N GLU A 126 -22.95 34.19 -21.81
CA GLU A 126 -21.90 34.86 -22.58
C GLU A 126 -21.24 33.91 -23.59
N ASP A 127 -21.17 32.62 -23.26
CA ASP A 127 -20.53 31.60 -24.09
C ASP A 127 -21.54 30.58 -24.65
N THR A 128 -21.21 30.01 -25.81
CA THR A 128 -21.98 28.89 -26.37
C THR A 128 -21.63 27.58 -25.65
N PRO A 129 -22.63 26.72 -25.31
CA PRO A 129 -22.38 25.43 -24.66
C PRO A 129 -21.36 24.56 -25.40
N GLU A 130 -21.35 24.59 -26.74
CA GLU A 130 -20.43 23.80 -27.57
C GLU A 130 -18.98 24.28 -27.43
N PHE A 131 -18.76 25.60 -27.36
CA PHE A 131 -17.42 26.15 -27.16
C PHE A 131 -16.87 25.79 -25.77
N VAL A 132 -17.69 25.98 -24.74
CA VAL A 132 -17.32 25.65 -23.36
C VAL A 132 -17.04 24.15 -23.21
N ALA A 133 -17.90 23.30 -23.78
CA ALA A 133 -17.70 21.84 -23.76
C ALA A 133 -16.33 21.45 -24.35
N ARG A 134 -15.96 22.00 -25.50
CA ARG A 134 -14.63 21.73 -26.11
C ARG A 134 -13.47 22.21 -25.25
N HIS A 135 -13.62 23.36 -24.60
CA HIS A 135 -12.60 23.87 -23.69
C HIS A 135 -12.40 22.94 -22.48
N ILE A 136 -13.49 22.55 -21.82
CA ILE A 136 -13.44 21.64 -20.65
C ILE A 136 -12.88 20.28 -21.06
N ILE A 137 -13.32 19.73 -22.20
CA ILE A 137 -12.82 18.46 -22.72
C ILE A 137 -11.32 18.52 -23.02
N ARG A 138 -10.82 19.65 -23.54
CA ARG A 138 -9.38 19.84 -23.78
C ARG A 138 -8.59 19.76 -22.47
N GLU A 139 -9.03 20.48 -21.44
CA GLU A 139 -8.34 20.45 -20.14
C GLU A 139 -8.47 19.09 -19.44
N ALA A 140 -9.64 18.44 -19.54
CA ALA A 140 -9.85 17.09 -19.03
C ALA A 140 -8.93 16.06 -19.71
N LYS A 141 -8.74 16.14 -21.03
CA LYS A 141 -7.78 15.30 -21.77
C LYS A 141 -6.34 15.58 -21.35
N SER A 142 -5.96 16.86 -21.27
CA SER A 142 -4.63 17.28 -20.81
C SER A 142 -4.31 16.72 -19.42
N TYR A 143 -5.26 16.79 -18.50
CA TYR A 143 -5.15 16.19 -17.17
C TYR A 143 -4.98 14.66 -17.24
N LEU A 144 -5.83 13.95 -18.01
CA LEU A 144 -5.75 12.49 -18.15
C LEU A 144 -4.45 12.01 -18.82
N GLU A 145 -3.87 12.80 -19.72
CA GLU A 145 -2.55 12.51 -20.31
C GLU A 145 -1.41 12.80 -19.33
N GLY A 146 -1.57 13.80 -18.46
CA GLY A 146 -0.57 14.19 -17.45
C GLY A 146 -0.44 13.20 -16.29
N VAL A 147 -1.52 12.48 -15.94
CA VAL A 147 -1.49 11.48 -14.84
C VAL A 147 -0.90 10.12 -15.24
N GLN A 148 -0.71 9.87 -16.54
CA GLN A 148 -0.19 8.60 -17.01
C GLN A 148 1.33 8.55 -16.80
N PRO A 149 1.86 7.54 -16.08
CA PRO A 149 3.29 7.41 -15.92
C PRO A 149 3.96 6.90 -17.21
N PRO A 150 5.29 7.09 -17.37
CA PRO A 150 5.94 7.04 -18.67
C PRO A 150 5.76 5.72 -19.43
N PHE A 151 5.95 4.58 -18.75
CA PHE A 151 5.84 3.28 -19.40
C PHE A 151 4.40 2.90 -19.67
N PHE A 152 3.49 3.18 -18.72
CA PHE A 152 2.07 2.91 -18.97
C PHE A 152 1.54 3.75 -20.14
N LYS A 153 1.92 5.02 -20.25
CA LYS A 153 1.57 5.88 -21.39
C LYS A 153 2.05 5.28 -22.71
N ALA A 154 3.33 4.94 -22.81
CA ALA A 154 3.90 4.35 -24.02
C ALA A 154 3.21 3.03 -24.40
N LEU A 155 2.84 2.22 -23.40
CA LEU A 155 2.10 0.97 -23.61
C LEU A 155 0.67 1.21 -24.12
N LEU A 156 0.00 2.27 -23.65
CA LEU A 156 -1.31 2.67 -24.16
C LEU A 156 -1.22 3.13 -25.61
N ASP A 157 -0.26 4.01 -25.94
CA ASP A 157 -0.05 4.52 -27.29
C ASP A 157 0.19 3.35 -28.27
N TYR A 158 1.09 2.42 -27.92
CA TYR A 158 1.31 1.20 -28.71
C TYR A 158 0.05 0.34 -28.88
N ALA A 159 -0.72 0.17 -27.81
CA ALA A 159 -1.93 -0.64 -27.84
C ALA A 159 -3.00 -0.01 -28.75
N GLU A 160 -3.09 1.32 -28.81
CA GLU A 160 -4.05 2.08 -29.63
C GLU A 160 -3.66 2.14 -31.11
N ASP A 161 -2.36 2.16 -31.44
CA ASP A 161 -1.88 2.25 -32.83
C ASP A 161 -2.27 1.07 -33.73
N GLY A 162 -2.70 -0.06 -33.15
CA GLY A 162 -3.31 -1.14 -33.95
C GLY A 162 -2.32 -1.94 -34.80
N SER A 163 -1.01 -1.78 -34.58
CA SER A 163 0.04 -2.33 -35.44
C SER A 163 0.01 -3.86 -35.54
N TYR A 164 0.08 -4.39 -36.78
CA TYR A 164 0.26 -5.82 -37.04
C TYR A 164 1.72 -6.22 -36.78
N SER A 165 1.93 -7.12 -35.82
CA SER A 165 3.26 -7.59 -35.41
C SER A 165 3.65 -8.92 -36.06
N TRP A 166 4.91 -9.02 -36.48
CA TRP A 166 5.57 -10.24 -36.98
C TRP A 166 6.66 -10.73 -36.03
N HIS A 167 6.44 -10.57 -34.72
CA HIS A 167 7.36 -10.94 -33.65
C HIS A 167 6.64 -11.71 -32.54
N CYS A 168 7.39 -12.18 -31.54
CA CYS A 168 6.80 -12.79 -30.34
C CYS A 168 6.04 -11.74 -29.50
N PRO A 169 5.08 -12.13 -28.65
CA PRO A 169 4.59 -13.49 -28.42
C PRO A 169 3.71 -14.04 -29.55
N GLY A 170 3.76 -15.37 -29.77
CA GLY A 170 3.05 -16.03 -30.88
C GLY A 170 1.51 -15.98 -30.83
N HIS A 171 0.91 -15.43 -29.76
CA HIS A 171 -0.52 -15.15 -29.74
C HIS A 171 -0.89 -13.88 -30.51
N SER A 172 0.08 -13.03 -30.87
CA SER A 172 -0.09 -11.81 -31.67
C SER A 172 -1.21 -10.91 -31.15
N GLY A 173 -1.07 -10.42 -29.91
CA GLY A 173 -2.09 -9.58 -29.29
C GLY A 173 -3.39 -10.29 -28.91
N GLY A 174 -3.43 -11.63 -29.01
CA GLY A 174 -4.57 -12.46 -28.62
C GLY A 174 -5.28 -13.15 -29.78
N VAL A 175 -4.91 -12.83 -31.02
CA VAL A 175 -5.50 -13.38 -32.25
C VAL A 175 -5.42 -14.91 -32.31
N ALA A 176 -4.34 -15.53 -31.82
CA ALA A 176 -4.23 -16.99 -31.83
C ALA A 176 -5.27 -17.67 -30.93
N PHE A 177 -5.66 -17.05 -29.82
CA PHE A 177 -6.67 -17.60 -28.90
C PHE A 177 -8.05 -17.68 -29.56
N LEU A 178 -8.37 -16.78 -30.49
CA LEU A 178 -9.63 -16.78 -31.23
C LEU A 178 -9.78 -18.00 -32.16
N LYS A 179 -8.70 -18.76 -32.41
CA LYS A 179 -8.69 -19.92 -33.30
C LYS A 179 -9.17 -21.22 -32.65
N SER A 180 -9.53 -21.20 -31.36
CA SER A 180 -10.00 -22.38 -30.62
C SER A 180 -11.11 -22.01 -29.62
N PRO A 181 -12.17 -22.84 -29.43
CA PRO A 181 -13.24 -22.54 -28.48
C PRO A 181 -12.75 -22.26 -27.05
N VAL A 182 -11.78 -23.06 -26.55
CA VAL A 182 -11.19 -22.82 -25.22
C VAL A 182 -10.34 -21.54 -25.19
N GLY A 183 -9.70 -21.20 -26.31
CA GLY A 183 -8.96 -19.95 -26.44
C GLY A 183 -9.89 -18.74 -26.47
N GLN A 184 -11.08 -18.85 -27.09
CA GLN A 184 -12.07 -17.79 -27.07
C GLN A 184 -12.60 -17.53 -25.66
N MET A 185 -12.82 -18.59 -24.85
CA MET A 185 -13.15 -18.44 -23.44
C MET A 185 -12.04 -17.70 -22.67
N PHE A 186 -10.76 -18.05 -22.93
CA PHE A 186 -9.62 -17.37 -22.32
C PHE A 186 -9.54 -15.88 -22.72
N HIS A 187 -9.70 -15.59 -24.01
CA HIS A 187 -9.69 -14.23 -24.54
C HIS A 187 -10.82 -13.38 -23.95
N GLN A 188 -12.04 -13.93 -23.82
CA GLN A 188 -13.17 -13.22 -23.20
C GLN A 188 -12.97 -13.00 -21.70
N PHE A 189 -12.33 -13.96 -21.00
CA PHE A 189 -12.08 -13.85 -19.57
C PHE A 189 -11.03 -12.80 -19.23
N PHE A 190 -9.88 -12.80 -19.93
CA PHE A 190 -8.79 -11.83 -19.67
C PHE A 190 -8.97 -10.49 -20.40
N GLY A 191 -9.67 -10.49 -21.53
CA GLY A 191 -9.88 -9.31 -22.35
C GLY A 191 -8.71 -9.01 -23.30
N GLU A 192 -9.04 -8.33 -24.41
CA GLU A 192 -8.08 -8.01 -25.47
C GLU A 192 -6.93 -7.12 -24.98
N ASN A 193 -7.21 -6.13 -24.12
CA ASN A 193 -6.20 -5.15 -23.70
C ASN A 193 -5.02 -5.79 -22.96
N MET A 194 -5.29 -6.77 -22.09
CA MET A 194 -4.22 -7.48 -21.39
C MET A 194 -3.36 -8.29 -22.36
N LEU A 195 -3.96 -8.86 -23.41
CA LEU A 195 -3.26 -9.64 -24.42
C LEU A 195 -2.50 -8.76 -25.42
N ARG A 196 -2.99 -7.55 -25.72
CA ARG A 196 -2.28 -6.55 -26.53
C ARG A 196 -1.10 -5.93 -25.79
N ALA A 197 -1.20 -5.81 -24.48
CA ALA A 197 -0.13 -5.34 -23.61
C ALA A 197 0.99 -6.39 -23.38
N ASP A 198 0.77 -7.65 -23.79
CA ASP A 198 1.78 -8.72 -23.76
C ASP A 198 2.65 -8.66 -25.02
N VAL A 199 3.71 -7.86 -24.92
CA VAL A 199 4.65 -7.54 -26.01
C VAL A 199 6.06 -7.95 -25.62
N CYS A 200 6.97 -7.96 -26.61
CA CYS A 200 8.38 -8.27 -26.37
C CYS A 200 9.30 -7.09 -26.68
N ASN A 201 10.59 -7.30 -26.44
CA ASN A 201 11.68 -6.36 -26.70
C ASN A 201 11.81 -5.88 -28.17
N ALA A 202 11.07 -6.46 -29.11
CA ALA A 202 11.02 -5.99 -30.50
C ALA A 202 10.30 -4.64 -30.65
N VAL A 203 9.52 -4.22 -29.65
CA VAL A 203 8.84 -2.93 -29.62
C VAL A 203 9.80 -1.88 -29.03
N GLU A 204 10.64 -1.30 -29.89
CA GLU A 204 11.74 -0.39 -29.48
C GLU A 204 11.26 0.85 -28.71
N GLU A 205 10.09 1.38 -29.07
CA GLU A 205 9.47 2.57 -28.45
C GLU A 205 9.18 2.41 -26.95
N LEU A 206 8.98 1.19 -26.46
CA LEU A 206 8.75 0.91 -25.03
C LEU A 206 10.06 0.83 -24.23
N GLY A 207 11.20 0.66 -24.91
CA GLY A 207 12.48 0.32 -24.30
C GLY A 207 12.57 -1.12 -23.81
N GLN A 208 13.67 -1.43 -23.13
CA GLN A 208 13.99 -2.76 -22.63
C GLN A 208 14.24 -2.74 -21.12
N LEU A 209 13.58 -3.65 -20.40
CA LEU A 209 13.73 -3.81 -18.96
C LEU A 209 15.16 -4.16 -18.56
N LEU A 210 15.82 -5.04 -19.33
CA LEU A 210 17.17 -5.54 -19.04
C LEU A 210 18.27 -4.49 -19.26
N ASP A 211 17.99 -3.47 -20.09
CA ASP A 211 18.91 -2.37 -20.38
C ASP A 211 18.56 -1.09 -19.60
N HIS A 212 17.43 -1.06 -18.89
CA HIS A 212 16.93 0.09 -18.14
C HIS A 212 16.82 1.38 -18.99
N ASN A 213 16.30 1.25 -20.21
CA ASN A 213 16.22 2.34 -21.20
C ASN A 213 14.77 2.61 -21.66
N GLY A 214 14.59 3.60 -22.54
CA GLY A 214 13.28 4.03 -23.04
C GLY A 214 12.31 4.40 -21.93
N ALA A 215 11.01 4.14 -22.16
CA ALA A 215 9.94 4.45 -21.22
C ALA A 215 10.07 3.66 -19.91
N ILE A 216 10.60 2.43 -19.94
CA ILE A 216 10.89 1.64 -18.73
C ILE A 216 11.94 2.34 -17.86
N GLY A 217 13.07 2.77 -18.44
CA GLY A 217 14.11 3.46 -17.70
C GLY A 217 13.65 4.82 -17.14
N GLU A 218 12.77 5.53 -17.86
CA GLU A 218 12.13 6.75 -17.36
C GLU A 218 11.23 6.46 -16.15
N SER A 219 10.47 5.37 -16.21
CA SER A 219 9.59 4.92 -15.12
C SER A 219 10.37 4.49 -13.89
N GLU A 220 11.49 3.78 -14.05
CA GLU A 220 12.39 3.44 -12.95
C GLU A 220 12.97 4.68 -12.27
N ARG A 221 13.38 5.70 -13.05
CA ARG A 221 13.84 6.99 -12.50
C ARG A 221 12.72 7.75 -11.79
N ASN A 222 11.51 7.72 -12.35
CA ASN A 222 10.34 8.35 -11.74
C ASN A 222 9.97 7.67 -10.42
N ALA A 223 9.95 6.33 -10.40
CA ALA A 223 9.72 5.55 -9.19
C ALA A 223 10.82 5.79 -8.14
N ALA A 224 12.10 5.87 -8.53
CA ALA A 224 13.18 6.21 -7.60
C ALA A 224 12.94 7.57 -6.92
N ARG A 225 12.53 8.59 -7.69
CA ARG A 225 12.15 9.91 -7.17
C ARG A 225 10.99 9.82 -6.18
N ILE A 226 9.92 9.09 -6.52
CA ILE A 226 8.71 8.95 -5.69
C ILE A 226 9.03 8.23 -4.38
N PHE A 227 9.79 7.12 -4.44
CA PHE A 227 10.17 6.32 -3.27
C PHE A 227 11.38 6.88 -2.49
N ASN A 228 11.91 8.04 -2.87
CA ASN A 228 13.06 8.69 -2.23
C ASN A 228 14.35 7.83 -2.24
N ALA A 229 14.59 7.10 -3.32
CA ALA A 229 15.80 6.31 -3.57
C ALA A 229 16.65 6.96 -4.67
N ASP A 230 17.95 6.63 -4.72
CA ASP A 230 18.82 7.06 -5.82
C ASP A 230 18.60 6.16 -7.05
N HIS A 231 18.26 4.89 -6.83
CA HIS A 231 17.94 3.92 -7.87
C HIS A 231 16.69 3.12 -7.51
N CYS A 232 15.88 2.79 -8.53
CA CYS A 232 14.78 1.84 -8.45
C CYS A 232 14.88 0.90 -9.63
N PHE A 233 14.77 -0.40 -9.38
CA PHE A 233 14.74 -1.43 -10.41
C PHE A 233 13.42 -2.19 -10.34
N PHE A 234 12.72 -2.29 -11.46
CA PHE A 234 11.48 -3.06 -11.54
C PHE A 234 11.79 -4.55 -11.65
N VAL A 235 11.11 -5.39 -10.88
CA VAL A 235 11.32 -6.84 -10.85
C VAL A 235 10.01 -7.56 -11.07
N THR A 236 10.01 -8.51 -12.01
CA THR A 236 8.81 -9.22 -12.49
C THR A 236 8.67 -10.64 -11.93
N ASN A 237 9.47 -11.01 -10.92
CA ASN A 237 9.42 -12.33 -10.27
C ASN A 237 9.41 -12.23 -8.73
N GLY A 238 8.79 -11.17 -8.22
CA GLY A 238 8.55 -10.90 -6.80
C GLY A 238 9.81 -10.56 -6.00
N THR A 239 9.59 -10.13 -4.75
CA THR A 239 10.69 -9.81 -3.83
C THR A 239 11.55 -11.01 -3.47
N SER A 240 11.02 -12.23 -3.68
CA SER A 240 11.83 -13.45 -3.63
C SER A 240 13.05 -13.38 -4.55
N THR A 241 12.92 -12.73 -5.70
CA THR A 241 13.96 -12.58 -6.71
C THR A 241 14.76 -11.31 -6.47
N SER A 242 14.10 -10.19 -6.10
CA SER A 242 14.77 -8.96 -5.67
C SER A 242 15.82 -9.20 -4.58
N ASN A 243 15.50 -10.02 -3.58
CA ASN A 243 16.43 -10.39 -2.52
C ASN A 243 17.66 -11.14 -3.04
N LYS A 244 17.51 -11.98 -4.08
CA LYS A 244 18.63 -12.70 -4.68
C LYS A 244 19.51 -11.78 -5.50
N MET A 245 18.92 -10.84 -6.24
CA MET A 245 19.65 -9.82 -7.00
C MET A 245 20.56 -8.99 -6.08
N VAL A 246 20.03 -8.50 -4.95
CA VAL A 246 20.83 -7.78 -3.95
C VAL A 246 21.96 -8.64 -3.40
N TRP A 247 21.68 -9.91 -3.08
CA TRP A 247 22.69 -10.82 -2.53
C TRP A 247 23.78 -11.21 -3.53
N HIS A 248 23.42 -11.56 -4.77
CA HIS A 248 24.40 -11.89 -5.81
C HIS A 248 25.25 -10.68 -6.23
N HIS A 249 24.74 -9.45 -6.05
CA HIS A 249 25.54 -8.23 -6.22
C HIS A 249 26.55 -8.02 -5.08
N THR A 250 26.19 -8.37 -3.84
CA THR A 250 26.92 -7.92 -2.65
C THR A 250 27.75 -9.01 -1.95
N VAL A 251 27.53 -10.30 -2.28
CA VAL A 251 28.05 -11.44 -1.51
C VAL A 251 28.75 -12.44 -2.42
N ALA A 252 30.00 -12.76 -2.10
CA ALA A 252 30.78 -13.82 -2.74
C ALA A 252 30.81 -15.11 -1.89
N PRO A 253 31.20 -16.26 -2.47
CA PRO A 253 31.36 -17.51 -1.72
C PRO A 253 32.34 -17.38 -0.55
N GLY A 254 31.95 -17.89 0.62
CA GLY A 254 32.73 -17.80 1.85
C GLY A 254 32.63 -16.48 2.62
N ASP A 255 31.98 -15.46 2.06
CA ASP A 255 31.77 -14.19 2.75
C ASP A 255 30.90 -14.36 4.00
N VAL A 256 31.22 -13.61 5.05
CA VAL A 256 30.42 -13.56 6.28
C VAL A 256 29.28 -12.56 6.10
N VAL A 257 28.06 -12.99 6.44
CA VAL A 257 26.83 -12.21 6.28
C VAL A 257 26.03 -12.19 7.57
N VAL A 258 25.43 -11.04 7.92
CA VAL A 258 24.60 -10.90 9.12
C VAL A 258 23.13 -10.96 8.71
N VAL A 259 22.38 -11.86 9.31
CA VAL A 259 21.03 -12.18 8.82
C VAL A 259 20.04 -12.26 9.97
N ASP A 260 18.90 -11.60 9.84
CA ASP A 260 17.75 -11.83 10.71
C ASP A 260 17.32 -13.30 10.67
N ARG A 261 17.17 -13.94 11.84
CA ARG A 261 16.68 -15.31 11.89
C ARG A 261 15.21 -15.45 11.45
N ASN A 262 14.44 -14.38 11.50
CA ASN A 262 13.09 -14.26 10.94
C ASN A 262 13.10 -13.86 9.45
N CYS A 263 14.07 -14.34 8.68
CA CYS A 263 14.17 -14.02 7.26
C CYS A 263 13.21 -14.87 6.40
N HIS A 264 12.79 -14.30 5.28
CA HIS A 264 12.02 -15.03 4.28
C HIS A 264 12.87 -16.14 3.63
N LYS A 265 12.21 -17.20 3.14
CA LYS A 265 12.87 -18.34 2.45
C LYS A 265 13.81 -17.91 1.31
N SER A 266 13.56 -16.78 0.66
CA SER A 266 14.45 -16.25 -0.38
C SER A 266 15.84 -15.91 0.14
N ILE A 267 15.97 -15.42 1.38
CA ILE A 267 17.27 -15.13 1.99
C ILE A 267 18.02 -16.43 2.29
N LEU A 268 17.31 -17.45 2.79
CA LEU A 268 17.88 -18.79 2.95
C LEU A 268 18.36 -19.36 1.60
N HIS A 269 17.57 -19.17 0.53
CA HIS A 269 17.99 -19.56 -0.81
C HIS A 269 19.21 -18.76 -1.27
N SER A 270 19.28 -17.45 -1.01
CA SER A 270 20.46 -16.64 -1.33
C SER A 270 21.72 -17.16 -0.63
N ILE A 271 21.64 -17.49 0.67
CA ILE A 271 22.76 -18.08 1.42
C ILE A 271 23.25 -19.36 0.74
N ILE A 272 22.33 -20.24 0.34
CA ILE A 272 22.66 -21.50 -0.33
C ILE A 272 23.30 -21.24 -1.69
N MET A 273 22.75 -20.31 -2.49
CA MET A 273 23.20 -20.01 -3.84
C MET A 273 24.55 -19.30 -3.89
N THR A 274 24.82 -18.39 -2.96
CA THR A 274 26.09 -17.66 -2.90
C THR A 274 27.17 -18.44 -2.14
N GLY A 275 26.82 -19.44 -1.32
CA GLY A 275 27.79 -20.14 -0.48
C GLY A 275 28.33 -19.28 0.67
N ALA A 276 27.55 -18.30 1.12
CA ALA A 276 27.90 -17.40 2.21
C ALA A 276 27.83 -18.09 3.58
N ILE A 277 28.55 -17.54 4.57
CA ILE A 277 28.58 -18.04 5.94
C ILE A 277 27.70 -17.14 6.83
N PRO A 278 26.48 -17.57 7.20
CA PRO A 278 25.54 -16.72 7.91
C PRO A 278 25.84 -16.63 9.41
N VAL A 279 25.73 -15.41 9.94
CA VAL A 279 25.68 -15.07 11.37
C VAL A 279 24.27 -14.58 11.67
N PHE A 280 23.49 -15.39 12.39
CA PHE A 280 22.08 -15.08 12.63
C PHE A 280 21.88 -14.19 13.87
N MET A 281 21.06 -13.15 13.71
CA MET A 281 20.51 -12.36 14.81
C MET A 281 19.18 -12.95 15.26
N LYS A 282 19.03 -13.20 16.57
CA LYS A 282 17.85 -13.89 17.10
C LYS A 282 16.80 -12.88 17.56
N PRO A 283 15.59 -12.86 16.96
CA PRO A 283 14.51 -11.99 17.42
C PRO A 283 13.95 -12.47 18.77
N THR A 284 13.28 -11.56 19.47
CA THR A 284 12.43 -11.88 20.62
C THR A 284 11.11 -12.53 20.17
N ARG A 285 10.32 -13.02 21.12
CA ARG A 285 8.98 -13.59 20.88
C ARG A 285 8.13 -13.44 22.14
N ASN A 286 6.85 -13.11 22.00
CA ASN A 286 5.92 -13.06 23.13
C ASN A 286 5.18 -14.40 23.32
N HIS A 287 4.37 -14.50 24.38
CA HIS A 287 3.65 -15.74 24.70
C HIS A 287 2.53 -16.10 23.71
N PHE A 288 2.02 -15.14 22.92
CA PHE A 288 1.12 -15.43 21.81
C PHE A 288 1.81 -16.07 20.60
N GLY A 289 3.13 -16.20 20.63
CA GLY A 289 3.92 -16.72 19.52
C GLY A 289 4.21 -15.68 18.44
N ILE A 290 3.90 -14.40 18.69
CA ILE A 290 4.23 -13.28 17.80
C ILE A 290 5.74 -13.07 17.88
N ILE A 291 6.39 -13.04 16.72
CA ILE A 291 7.82 -12.77 16.62
C ILE A 291 8.03 -11.27 16.87
N GLY A 292 8.80 -10.96 17.90
CA GLY A 292 9.14 -9.60 18.29
C GLY A 292 10.39 -9.09 17.58
N PRO A 293 10.88 -7.91 17.98
CA PRO A 293 12.07 -7.35 17.37
C PRO A 293 13.34 -8.06 17.85
N ILE A 294 14.39 -7.97 17.04
CA ILE A 294 15.78 -8.16 17.46
C ILE A 294 16.13 -7.03 18.44
N PRO A 295 16.64 -7.31 19.65
CA PRO A 295 17.06 -6.26 20.59
C PRO A 295 18.13 -5.34 20.00
N GLN A 296 18.07 -4.04 20.31
CA GLN A 296 19.05 -3.06 19.80
C GLN A 296 20.51 -3.47 20.05
N SER A 297 20.81 -4.07 21.20
CA SER A 297 22.16 -4.52 21.55
C SER A 297 22.74 -5.59 20.61
N GLU A 298 21.90 -6.29 19.84
CA GLU A 298 22.36 -7.28 18.87
C GLU A 298 22.96 -6.63 17.61
N PHE A 299 22.70 -5.35 17.37
CA PHE A 299 23.25 -4.57 16.25
C PHE A 299 24.59 -3.92 16.60
N GLU A 300 25.10 -4.07 17.83
CA GLU A 300 26.43 -3.59 18.20
C GLU A 300 27.52 -4.45 17.52
N PRO A 301 28.58 -3.86 16.94
CA PRO A 301 29.67 -4.62 16.32
C PRO A 301 30.26 -5.69 17.24
N GLU A 302 30.41 -5.43 18.54
CA GLU A 302 30.91 -6.37 19.53
C GLU A 302 30.02 -7.62 19.66
N ALA A 303 28.69 -7.43 19.60
CA ALA A 303 27.72 -8.51 19.68
C ALA A 303 27.76 -9.37 18.42
N ILE A 304 27.95 -8.76 17.24
CA ILE A 304 28.13 -9.47 15.97
C ILE A 304 29.46 -10.26 15.98
N GLN A 305 30.56 -9.63 16.42
CA GLN A 305 31.85 -10.30 16.55
C GLN A 305 31.80 -11.49 17.54
N ALA A 306 31.03 -11.37 18.63
CA ALA A 306 30.82 -12.48 19.55
C ALA A 306 30.14 -13.67 18.87
N LYS A 307 29.15 -13.42 18.01
CA LYS A 307 28.49 -14.47 17.23
C LYS A 307 29.40 -15.06 16.15
N ILE A 308 30.25 -14.25 15.53
CA ILE A 308 31.30 -14.72 14.60
C ILE A 308 32.23 -15.70 15.32
N ARG A 309 32.74 -15.34 16.52
CA ARG A 309 33.61 -16.22 17.33
C ARG A 309 32.93 -17.54 17.70
N ALA A 310 31.62 -17.50 17.95
CA ALA A 310 30.84 -18.68 18.32
C ALA A 310 30.42 -19.53 17.11
N ASN A 311 30.57 -19.04 15.87
CA ASN A 311 30.11 -19.73 14.68
C ASN A 311 31.03 -20.91 14.32
N PRO A 312 30.53 -22.16 14.30
CA PRO A 312 31.35 -23.33 13.98
C PRO A 312 32.00 -23.31 12.59
N LEU A 313 31.40 -22.57 11.64
CA LEU A 313 31.91 -22.43 10.27
C LEU A 313 33.06 -21.42 10.15
N LEU A 314 33.30 -20.61 11.18
CA LEU A 314 34.34 -19.58 11.21
C LEU A 314 35.42 -19.88 12.26
N LYS A 315 35.60 -21.16 12.62
CA LYS A 315 36.66 -21.58 13.56
C LYS A 315 38.03 -21.18 13.02
N GLY A 316 38.82 -20.52 13.86
CA GLY A 316 40.17 -20.06 13.51
C GLY A 316 40.21 -18.72 12.77
N VAL A 317 39.06 -18.13 12.44
CA VAL A 317 38.98 -16.79 11.86
C VAL A 317 38.96 -15.75 12.98
N ASP A 318 39.80 -14.72 12.89
CA ASP A 318 39.75 -13.60 13.82
C ASP A 318 38.52 -12.72 13.53
N ALA A 319 37.56 -12.71 14.46
CA ALA A 319 36.34 -11.93 14.31
C ALA A 319 36.56 -10.42 14.14
N LYS A 320 37.72 -9.88 14.56
CA LYS A 320 38.04 -8.45 14.39
C LYS A 320 38.46 -8.08 12.97
N THR A 321 38.93 -9.05 12.19
CA THR A 321 39.34 -8.83 10.80
C THR A 321 38.22 -9.12 9.80
N VAL A 322 37.15 -9.79 10.26
CA VAL A 322 35.96 -10.06 9.46
C VAL A 322 35.15 -8.77 9.27
N LYS A 323 34.95 -8.40 8.00
CA LYS A 323 34.01 -7.36 7.59
C LYS A 323 32.76 -8.01 6.97
N PRO A 324 31.61 -8.01 7.65
CA PRO A 324 30.40 -8.58 7.08
C PRO A 324 29.96 -7.81 5.82
N ARG A 325 29.55 -8.54 4.79
CA ARG A 325 29.28 -7.93 3.47
C ARG A 325 27.88 -7.38 3.34
N VAL A 326 26.91 -8.04 3.97
CA VAL A 326 25.52 -7.60 4.01
C VAL A 326 24.89 -7.89 5.36
N LEU A 327 24.10 -6.93 5.84
CA LEU A 327 23.09 -7.12 6.87
C LEU A 327 21.74 -7.26 6.17
N THR A 328 21.05 -8.39 6.32
CA THR A 328 19.65 -8.50 5.87
C THR A 328 18.70 -8.54 7.05
N LEU A 329 17.79 -7.56 7.13
CA LEU A 329 16.78 -7.42 8.18
C LEU A 329 15.36 -7.39 7.58
N THR A 330 14.43 -8.16 8.14
CA THR A 330 13.02 -8.12 7.71
C THR A 330 12.30 -6.93 8.35
N GLN A 331 11.73 -6.04 7.53
CA GLN A 331 11.19 -4.75 7.96
C GLN A 331 9.83 -4.42 7.30
N SER A 332 8.69 -4.37 7.99
CA SER A 332 8.44 -4.88 9.33
C SER A 332 8.55 -6.41 9.39
N THR A 333 8.54 -6.92 10.61
CA THR A 333 8.08 -8.29 10.85
C THR A 333 6.66 -8.50 10.29
N TYR A 334 6.27 -9.76 10.07
CA TYR A 334 4.96 -10.10 9.53
C TYR A 334 3.78 -9.51 10.33
N ASP A 335 3.87 -9.55 11.66
CA ASP A 335 2.82 -9.06 12.57
C ASP A 335 2.86 -7.54 12.79
N GLY A 336 3.73 -6.81 12.06
CA GLY A 336 3.75 -5.34 12.05
C GLY A 336 4.73 -4.67 13.01
N VAL A 337 5.66 -5.41 13.63
CA VAL A 337 6.74 -4.76 14.40
C VAL A 337 7.77 -4.16 13.45
N LEU A 338 7.93 -2.85 13.53
CA LEU A 338 8.84 -2.02 12.75
C LEU A 338 10.12 -1.70 13.54
N TYR A 339 11.23 -1.52 12.84
CA TYR A 339 12.50 -1.04 13.41
C TYR A 339 12.78 0.41 13.04
N ASN A 340 13.44 1.15 13.92
CA ASN A 340 14.02 2.45 13.56
C ASN A 340 15.25 2.23 12.66
N THR A 341 15.09 2.43 11.36
CA THR A 341 16.16 2.15 10.39
C THR A 341 17.31 3.12 10.51
N GLU A 342 17.06 4.36 10.96
CA GLU A 342 18.12 5.38 11.11
C GLU A 342 19.05 5.03 12.27
N THR A 343 18.52 4.48 13.36
CA THR A 343 19.35 3.92 14.44
C THR A 343 20.24 2.78 13.94
N ILE A 344 19.67 1.84 13.18
CA ILE A 344 20.43 0.68 12.65
C ILE A 344 21.52 1.12 11.67
N LYS A 345 21.20 2.05 10.77
CA LYS A 345 22.17 2.66 9.84
C LYS A 345 23.32 3.28 10.61
N GLY A 346 23.04 4.10 11.63
CA GLY A 346 24.08 4.75 12.43
C GLY A 346 24.98 3.79 13.22
N MET A 347 24.43 2.67 13.70
CA MET A 347 25.19 1.67 14.46
C MET A 347 26.14 0.82 13.60
N LEU A 348 25.80 0.61 12.33
CA LEU A 348 26.48 -0.35 11.45
C LEU A 348 27.19 0.26 10.25
N ASP A 349 27.04 1.57 10.04
CA ASP A 349 27.72 2.29 8.96
C ASP A 349 29.24 2.09 9.02
N GLY A 350 29.83 1.70 7.90
CA GLY A 350 31.26 1.41 7.78
C GLY A 350 31.70 0.05 8.34
N TYR A 351 30.96 -0.55 9.28
CA TYR A 351 31.22 -1.92 9.76
C TYR A 351 30.66 -2.98 8.80
N VAL A 352 29.46 -2.77 8.27
CA VAL A 352 28.83 -3.63 7.26
C VAL A 352 28.71 -2.86 5.95
N ASP A 353 29.21 -3.40 4.84
CA ASP A 353 29.25 -2.68 3.56
C ASP A 353 27.84 -2.36 3.01
N ASN A 354 26.91 -3.30 3.15
CA ASN A 354 25.56 -3.20 2.59
C ASN A 354 24.48 -3.44 3.66
N LEU A 355 23.53 -2.52 3.78
CA LEU A 355 22.39 -2.64 4.68
C LEU A 355 21.13 -2.93 3.86
N HIS A 356 20.63 -4.16 3.92
CA HIS A 356 19.49 -4.63 3.16
C HIS A 356 18.26 -4.81 4.07
N PHE A 357 17.28 -3.93 3.90
CA PHE A 357 15.98 -4.02 4.56
C PHE A 357 14.99 -4.73 3.61
N ASP A 358 14.56 -5.94 3.97
CA ASP A 358 13.49 -6.65 3.26
C ASP A 358 12.14 -6.02 3.65
N GLU A 359 11.74 -5.01 2.88
CA GLU A 359 10.52 -4.21 3.04
C GLU A 359 9.31 -4.76 2.28
N ALA A 360 9.27 -6.07 2.06
CA ALA A 360 8.19 -6.71 1.33
C ALA A 360 6.79 -6.38 1.90
N TRP A 361 6.69 -6.20 3.22
CA TRP A 361 5.45 -5.88 3.94
C TRP A 361 5.35 -4.39 4.35
N LEU A 362 6.18 -3.51 3.80
CA LEU A 362 6.20 -2.09 4.15
C LEU A 362 6.41 -1.13 2.96
N PRO A 363 5.87 -1.39 1.74
CA PRO A 363 6.11 -0.51 0.60
C PRO A 363 5.46 0.88 0.73
N HIS A 364 4.50 1.05 1.64
CA HIS A 364 3.68 2.25 1.77
C HIS A 364 4.23 3.27 2.79
N ALA A 365 5.17 2.87 3.66
CA ALA A 365 5.54 3.67 4.83
C ALA A 365 6.18 5.03 4.47
N ALA A 366 6.90 5.10 3.36
CA ALA A 366 7.55 6.33 2.89
C ALA A 366 6.58 7.46 2.54
N PHE A 367 5.30 7.14 2.34
CA PHE A 367 4.29 8.07 1.85
C PHE A 367 3.44 8.68 2.96
N HIS A 368 3.70 8.37 4.24
CA HIS A 368 2.93 8.95 5.34
C HIS A 368 3.80 9.29 6.56
N PRO A 369 3.70 10.51 7.13
CA PRO A 369 4.56 10.95 8.23
C PRO A 369 4.42 10.12 9.51
N PHE A 370 3.32 9.39 9.68
CA PHE A 370 3.11 8.47 10.81
C PHE A 370 4.27 7.49 11.01
N TYR A 371 4.87 6.99 9.92
CA TYR A 371 5.94 6.00 10.01
C TYR A 371 7.30 6.61 10.32
N GLY A 372 7.49 7.93 10.26
CA GLY A 372 8.74 8.59 10.66
C GLY A 372 9.99 7.83 10.19
N SER A 373 10.92 7.53 11.12
CA SER A 373 12.16 6.79 10.85
C SER A 373 12.03 5.27 10.76
N TYR A 374 10.81 4.72 10.67
CA TYR A 374 10.53 3.28 10.70
C TYR A 374 10.51 2.61 9.32
N HIS A 375 11.21 3.18 8.34
CA HIS A 375 11.38 2.64 6.98
C HIS A 375 12.69 3.14 6.36
N ALA A 376 13.27 2.36 5.45
CA ALA A 376 14.64 2.56 4.97
C ALA A 376 14.80 3.80 4.07
N MET A 377 13.88 4.01 3.12
CA MET A 377 14.00 5.09 2.12
C MET A 377 13.17 6.31 2.53
N GLY A 378 13.82 7.37 2.99
CA GLY A 378 13.15 8.57 3.49
C GLY A 378 13.72 9.87 2.93
N LYS A 379 12.81 10.81 2.64
CA LYS A 379 13.16 12.15 2.15
C LYS A 379 13.92 12.94 3.21
N LYS A 380 14.99 13.63 2.81
CA LYS A 380 15.80 14.55 3.66
C LYS A 380 16.35 13.90 4.95
N ARG A 381 16.69 12.61 4.91
CA ARG A 381 17.42 11.92 6.00
C ARG A 381 18.91 11.95 5.77
N ALA A 382 19.69 11.91 6.85
CA ALA A 382 21.13 11.74 6.76
C ALA A 382 21.43 10.36 6.15
N ARG A 383 22.23 10.36 5.08
CA ARG A 383 22.70 9.11 4.46
C ARG A 383 23.85 8.55 5.28
N PRO A 384 24.03 7.21 5.32
CA PRO A 384 25.26 6.62 5.86
C PRO A 384 26.49 7.18 5.16
N GLN A 385 27.61 7.27 5.87
CA GLN A 385 28.87 7.73 5.30
C GLN A 385 29.37 6.73 4.26
N HIS A 386 29.36 5.44 4.58
CA HIS A 386 30.05 4.40 3.80
C HIS A 386 29.12 3.29 3.30
N SER A 387 28.11 2.90 4.07
CA SER A 387 27.28 1.74 3.74
C SER A 387 26.19 2.08 2.72
N VAL A 388 26.05 1.24 1.68
CA VAL A 388 24.96 1.35 0.71
C VAL A 388 23.70 0.70 1.29
N VAL A 389 22.55 1.35 1.12
CA VAL A 389 21.27 0.88 1.68
C VAL A 389 20.39 0.32 0.57
N TYR A 390 19.84 -0.87 0.79
CA TYR A 390 18.89 -1.52 -0.10
C TYR A 390 17.54 -1.68 0.63
N ALA A 391 16.45 -1.47 -0.10
CA ALA A 391 15.12 -1.87 0.34
C ALA A 391 14.43 -2.67 -0.77
N THR A 392 13.94 -3.87 -0.46
CA THR A 392 13.21 -4.68 -1.43
C THR A 392 11.73 -4.74 -1.06
N GLN A 393 10.85 -4.47 -2.02
CA GLN A 393 9.45 -4.21 -1.74
C GLN A 393 8.54 -5.04 -2.64
N SER A 394 7.56 -5.74 -2.06
CA SER A 394 6.55 -6.47 -2.81
C SER A 394 5.38 -5.55 -3.10
N ILE A 395 5.40 -4.95 -4.29
CA ILE A 395 4.37 -3.98 -4.70
C ILE A 395 2.99 -4.60 -4.66
N HIS A 396 2.86 -5.88 -5.04
CA HIS A 396 1.59 -6.60 -5.02
C HIS A 396 1.03 -6.97 -3.63
N LYS A 397 1.77 -6.75 -2.54
CA LYS A 397 1.29 -7.11 -1.18
C LYS A 397 0.47 -6.01 -0.54
N LEU A 398 1.01 -4.79 -0.53
CA LEU A 398 0.45 -3.65 0.21
C LEU A 398 0.30 -2.38 -0.63
N LEU A 399 0.77 -2.40 -1.88
CA LEU A 399 0.40 -1.41 -2.91
C LEU A 399 -0.46 -2.10 -4.00
N ALA A 400 -0.76 -1.36 -5.07
CA ALA A 400 -1.60 -1.82 -6.17
C ALA A 400 -0.78 -2.42 -7.33
N GLY A 401 -0.07 -3.52 -7.08
CA GLY A 401 0.70 -4.26 -8.11
C GLY A 401 0.09 -5.62 -8.43
N ILE A 402 0.27 -6.11 -9.67
CA ILE A 402 -0.07 -7.50 -10.01
C ILE A 402 0.94 -8.43 -9.35
N SER A 403 0.51 -9.63 -8.94
CA SER A 403 1.39 -10.64 -8.34
C SER A 403 2.69 -10.79 -9.15
N GLN A 404 3.81 -10.95 -8.42
CA GLN A 404 5.20 -10.88 -8.92
C GLN A 404 5.77 -9.46 -9.12
N ALA A 405 4.98 -8.38 -9.14
CA ALA A 405 5.51 -7.02 -9.15
C ALA A 405 6.33 -6.74 -7.87
N SER A 406 7.54 -6.22 -8.03
CA SER A 406 8.47 -5.93 -6.94
C SER A 406 9.43 -4.80 -7.34
N HIS A 407 9.91 -4.03 -6.35
CA HIS A 407 10.97 -3.04 -6.53
C HIS A 407 12.23 -3.44 -5.76
N VAL A 408 13.39 -3.15 -6.33
CA VAL A 408 14.65 -2.98 -5.58
C VAL A 408 14.95 -1.50 -5.54
N LEU A 409 14.94 -0.92 -4.33
CA LEU A 409 15.34 0.46 -4.09
C LEU A 409 16.77 0.48 -3.55
N VAL A 410 17.59 1.39 -4.04
CA VAL A 410 18.97 1.58 -3.57
C VAL A 410 19.20 3.04 -3.23
N GLN A 411 19.80 3.28 -2.08
CA GLN A 411 20.28 4.57 -1.63
C GLN A 411 21.80 4.53 -1.52
N ASP A 412 22.45 5.41 -2.27
CA ASP A 412 23.89 5.63 -2.22
C ASP A 412 24.28 6.15 -0.82
N SER A 413 25.47 5.81 -0.38
CA SER A 413 26.08 6.43 0.79
C SER A 413 26.64 7.82 0.41
N GLN A 414 27.16 8.56 1.39
CA GLN A 414 27.82 9.83 1.11
C GLN A 414 29.13 9.66 0.29
N THR A 415 29.81 8.51 0.43
CA THR A 415 31.12 8.26 -0.24
C THR A 415 31.10 7.10 -1.22
N VAL A 416 30.10 6.22 -1.17
CA VAL A 416 30.01 5.00 -1.98
C VAL A 416 28.71 5.03 -2.76
N LYS A 417 28.83 4.88 -4.09
CA LYS A 417 27.69 4.76 -5.00
C LYS A 417 27.48 3.32 -5.41
N LEU A 418 26.27 2.98 -5.82
CA LEU A 418 25.98 1.69 -6.44
C LEU A 418 26.85 1.48 -7.68
N ASP A 419 27.57 0.35 -7.73
CA ASP A 419 28.17 -0.15 -8.97
C ASP A 419 27.05 -0.71 -9.85
N ARG A 420 26.43 0.18 -10.63
CA ARG A 420 25.25 -0.14 -11.43
C ARG A 420 25.52 -1.22 -12.50
N PRO A 421 26.64 -1.22 -13.24
CA PRO A 421 26.97 -2.33 -14.13
C PRO A 421 27.07 -3.67 -13.41
N LEU A 422 27.76 -3.74 -12.26
CA LEU A 422 27.86 -4.98 -11.49
C LEU A 422 26.50 -5.43 -10.93
N PHE A 423 25.67 -4.49 -10.48
CA PHE A 423 24.31 -4.81 -10.04
C PHE A 423 23.47 -5.33 -11.21
N ASN A 424 23.64 -4.77 -12.41
CA ASN A 424 22.90 -5.21 -13.58
C ASN A 424 23.23 -6.66 -13.95
N GLU A 425 24.48 -7.11 -13.82
CA GLU A 425 24.80 -8.54 -14.02
C GLU A 425 24.02 -9.45 -13.06
N ALA A 426 23.93 -9.07 -11.78
CA ALA A 426 23.13 -9.81 -10.80
C ALA A 426 21.62 -9.73 -11.10
N TYR A 427 21.15 -8.61 -11.66
CA TYR A 427 19.77 -8.43 -12.12
C TYR A 427 19.47 -9.37 -13.31
N LEU A 428 20.33 -9.40 -14.32
CA LEU A 428 20.21 -10.24 -15.52
C LEU A 428 20.22 -11.73 -15.20
N MET A 429 20.99 -12.18 -14.20
CA MET A 429 20.98 -13.58 -13.73
C MET A 429 19.62 -14.07 -13.24
N HIS A 430 18.71 -13.15 -12.90
CA HIS A 430 17.47 -13.44 -12.22
C HIS A 430 16.21 -12.94 -12.94
N THR A 431 16.37 -12.18 -14.02
CA THR A 431 15.28 -11.65 -14.83
C THR A 431 15.11 -12.48 -16.10
N SER A 432 13.86 -12.81 -16.44
CA SER A 432 13.54 -13.44 -17.73
C SER A 432 13.93 -12.51 -18.88
N THR A 433 14.53 -13.02 -19.95
CA THR A 433 14.77 -12.28 -21.20
C THR A 433 13.48 -11.92 -21.93
N SER A 434 12.34 -12.44 -21.48
CA SER A 434 10.99 -12.07 -21.93
C SER A 434 10.15 -11.75 -20.69
N PRO A 435 10.30 -10.55 -20.10
CA PRO A 435 9.52 -10.13 -18.94
C PRO A 435 8.07 -9.85 -19.36
N GLN A 436 7.11 -10.02 -18.44
CA GLN A 436 5.72 -9.67 -18.73
C GLN A 436 5.47 -8.18 -18.51
N TYR A 437 5.16 -7.45 -19.58
CA TYR A 437 5.03 -5.99 -19.62
C TYR A 437 3.84 -5.50 -18.78
N SER A 438 2.77 -6.30 -18.62
CA SER A 438 1.69 -5.95 -17.69
C SER A 438 2.17 -5.85 -16.23
N ILE A 439 3.16 -6.65 -15.83
CA ILE A 439 3.75 -6.58 -14.48
C ILE A 439 4.57 -5.30 -14.34
N ILE A 440 5.36 -4.95 -15.37
CA ILE A 440 6.14 -3.71 -15.43
C ILE A 440 5.21 -2.49 -15.33
N ALA A 441 4.11 -2.48 -16.09
CA ALA A 441 3.10 -1.43 -16.04
C ALA A 441 2.48 -1.31 -14.65
N SER A 442 2.23 -2.43 -13.96
CA SER A 442 1.72 -2.39 -12.59
C SER A 442 2.74 -1.84 -11.58
N CYS A 443 4.05 -2.01 -11.79
CA CYS A 443 5.09 -1.36 -10.99
C CYS A 443 5.06 0.17 -11.19
N ASP A 444 4.99 0.61 -12.45
CA ASP A 444 4.96 2.02 -12.83
C ASP A 444 3.70 2.74 -12.30
N VAL A 445 2.52 2.15 -12.54
CA VAL A 445 1.23 2.67 -12.05
C VAL A 445 1.19 2.68 -10.52
N ALA A 446 1.68 1.63 -9.84
CA ALA A 446 1.72 1.61 -8.38
C ALA A 446 2.62 2.72 -7.80
N ALA A 447 3.73 3.06 -8.47
CA ALA A 447 4.55 4.20 -8.09
C ALA A 447 3.80 5.52 -8.27
N ALA A 448 3.16 5.72 -9.43
CA ALA A 448 2.38 6.92 -9.72
C ALA A 448 1.21 7.14 -8.73
N MET A 449 0.50 6.07 -8.37
CA MET A 449 -0.57 6.12 -7.35
C MET A 449 -0.07 6.58 -5.98
N MET A 450 1.22 6.35 -5.67
CA MET A 450 1.84 6.75 -4.42
C MET A 450 2.46 8.14 -4.43
N GLU A 451 2.47 8.82 -5.58
CA GLU A 451 2.94 10.20 -5.66
C GLU A 451 2.08 11.12 -4.77
N PRO A 452 2.69 11.94 -3.90
CA PRO A 452 1.94 12.88 -3.08
C PRO A 452 1.18 13.91 -3.95
N PRO A 453 -0.05 14.31 -3.55
CA PRO A 453 -0.69 14.01 -2.26
C PRO A 453 -1.52 12.72 -2.23
N GLY A 454 -1.84 12.12 -3.39
CA GLY A 454 -2.71 10.96 -3.51
C GLY A 454 -2.22 9.76 -2.69
N GLY A 455 -0.92 9.45 -2.77
CA GLY A 455 -0.32 8.40 -1.96
C GLY A 455 -0.48 8.61 -0.46
N THR A 456 -0.28 9.85 0.02
CA THR A 456 -0.45 10.19 1.44
C THR A 456 -1.88 9.92 1.89
N ALA A 457 -2.87 10.32 1.09
CA ALA A 457 -4.28 10.12 1.40
C ALA A 457 -4.66 8.62 1.41
N LEU A 458 -4.14 7.81 0.48
CA LEU A 458 -4.39 6.36 0.45
C LEU A 458 -3.87 5.64 1.69
N VAL A 459 -2.68 6.02 2.16
CA VAL A 459 -2.09 5.43 3.38
C VAL A 459 -2.82 5.89 4.63
N GLU A 460 -3.20 7.18 4.70
CA GLU A 460 -4.00 7.73 5.78
C GLU A 460 -5.36 7.04 5.88
N GLU A 461 -6.03 6.79 4.76
CA GLU A 461 -7.30 6.06 4.71
C GLU A 461 -7.15 4.66 5.32
N SER A 462 -6.14 3.88 4.90
CA SER A 462 -5.88 2.55 5.47
C SER A 462 -5.61 2.60 6.99
N LEU A 463 -4.84 3.59 7.45
CA LEU A 463 -4.58 3.79 8.88
C LEU A 463 -5.87 4.11 9.65
N LEU A 464 -6.73 4.97 9.12
CA LEU A 464 -8.02 5.31 9.73
C LEU A 464 -8.94 4.08 9.80
N GLU A 465 -9.06 3.32 8.72
CA GLU A 465 -9.87 2.09 8.69
C GLU A 465 -9.39 1.05 9.72
N ALA A 466 -8.08 0.90 9.89
CA ALA A 466 -7.51 0.01 10.90
C ALA A 466 -7.82 0.48 12.34
N LEU A 467 -7.78 1.79 12.59
CA LEU A 467 -8.12 2.37 13.89
C LEU A 467 -9.62 2.26 14.19
N ASP A 468 -10.47 2.53 13.20
CA ASP A 468 -11.92 2.42 13.34
C ASP A 468 -12.34 0.98 13.63
N PHE A 469 -11.74 -0.01 12.97
CA PHE A 469 -11.94 -1.41 13.33
C PHE A 469 -11.54 -1.70 14.78
N ARG A 470 -10.36 -1.21 15.23
CA ARG A 470 -9.89 -1.43 16.61
C ARG A 470 -10.80 -0.76 17.64
N ARG A 471 -11.33 0.43 17.36
CA ARG A 471 -12.32 1.12 18.19
C ARG A 471 -13.62 0.33 18.25
N ALA A 472 -14.12 -0.14 17.10
CA ALA A 472 -15.35 -0.92 17.04
C ALA A 472 -15.22 -2.22 17.85
N MET A 473 -14.08 -2.92 17.76
CA MET A 473 -13.81 -4.10 18.58
C MET A 473 -13.86 -3.80 20.09
N ARG A 474 -13.32 -2.65 20.53
CA ARG A 474 -13.35 -2.22 21.94
C ARG A 474 -14.74 -1.78 22.40
N LYS A 475 -15.46 -1.06 21.55
CA LYS A 475 -16.84 -0.65 21.83
C LYS A 475 -17.71 -1.89 22.10
N VAL A 476 -17.58 -2.92 21.27
CA VAL A 476 -18.31 -4.19 21.47
C VAL A 476 -17.86 -4.89 22.76
N GLU A 477 -16.57 -4.90 23.09
CA GLU A 477 -16.07 -5.41 24.39
C GLU A 477 -16.73 -4.68 25.58
N GLU A 478 -16.82 -3.35 25.51
CA GLU A 478 -17.41 -2.50 26.54
C GLU A 478 -18.92 -2.75 26.69
N GLU A 479 -19.65 -2.93 25.59
CA GLU A 479 -21.08 -3.21 25.55
C GLU A 479 -21.43 -4.59 26.14
N PHE A 480 -20.64 -5.63 25.87
CA PHE A 480 -20.78 -6.94 26.52
C PHE A 480 -20.44 -6.89 28.02
N GLY A 481 -19.49 -6.04 28.40
CA GLY A 481 -19.09 -5.83 29.78
C GLY A 481 -18.07 -6.83 30.31
N LYS A 482 -17.50 -6.54 31.49
CA LYS A 482 -16.31 -7.24 32.04
C LYS A 482 -16.50 -8.71 32.39
N ASN A 483 -17.75 -9.17 32.49
CA ASN A 483 -18.08 -10.53 32.89
C ASN A 483 -18.28 -11.48 31.70
N ASP A 484 -18.23 -10.95 30.48
CA ASP A 484 -18.41 -11.72 29.27
C ASP A 484 -17.12 -11.75 28.43
N TRP A 485 -17.00 -12.75 27.55
CA TRP A 485 -15.84 -12.90 26.69
C TRP A 485 -16.06 -12.20 25.35
N TRP A 486 -15.01 -11.55 24.87
CA TRP A 486 -14.93 -10.99 23.53
C TRP A 486 -13.50 -11.11 23.00
N PHE A 487 -13.35 -10.99 21.69
CA PHE A 487 -12.06 -10.94 21.03
C PHE A 487 -11.34 -9.62 21.33
N LYS A 488 -10.02 -9.68 21.45
CA LYS A 488 -9.18 -8.49 21.66
C LYS A 488 -8.34 -8.20 20.44
N VAL A 489 -7.97 -6.94 20.21
CA VAL A 489 -6.97 -6.60 19.19
C VAL A 489 -5.68 -6.22 19.88
N TRP A 490 -4.60 -6.94 19.56
CA TRP A 490 -3.27 -6.69 20.09
C TRP A 490 -2.76 -5.33 19.61
N GLY A 491 -2.32 -4.49 20.54
CA GLY A 491 -1.90 -3.12 20.31
C GLY A 491 -1.89 -2.28 21.59
N PRO A 492 -1.62 -0.97 21.49
CA PRO A 492 -1.57 -0.05 22.63
C PRO A 492 -2.83 -0.08 23.48
N ASP A 493 -2.73 0.00 24.81
CA ASP A 493 -3.88 -0.06 25.72
C ASP A 493 -4.88 1.10 25.51
N LYS A 494 -4.40 2.26 25.07
CA LYS A 494 -5.22 3.46 24.81
C LYS A 494 -5.21 3.79 23.33
N LEU A 495 -6.37 4.17 22.82
CA LEU A 495 -6.56 4.73 21.49
C LEU A 495 -7.21 6.10 21.64
N VAL A 496 -6.98 6.98 20.68
CA VAL A 496 -7.73 8.24 20.56
C VAL A 496 -9.15 7.95 20.07
N ASP A 497 -10.12 8.76 20.49
CA ASP A 497 -11.54 8.55 20.17
C ASP A 497 -11.82 8.69 18.68
N GLU A 498 -11.19 9.67 18.01
CA GLU A 498 -11.33 9.93 16.57
C GLU A 498 -9.97 10.24 15.90
N GLY A 499 -9.90 10.04 14.59
CA GLY A 499 -8.70 10.36 13.77
C GLY A 499 -7.52 9.41 13.98
N LEU A 500 -6.32 9.83 13.55
CA LEU A 500 -5.12 8.98 13.60
C LEU A 500 -4.40 8.94 14.96
N GLY A 501 -4.57 9.97 15.79
CA GLY A 501 -3.78 10.14 17.02
C GLY A 501 -2.31 10.43 16.73
N ARG A 502 -1.42 10.06 17.67
CA ARG A 502 0.02 10.29 17.55
C ARG A 502 0.77 8.99 17.30
N ALA A 503 1.75 9.01 16.40
CA ALA A 503 2.62 7.88 16.14
C ALA A 503 3.37 7.41 17.42
N GLU A 504 3.66 8.32 18.35
CA GLU A 504 4.31 8.01 19.64
C GLU A 504 3.54 7.03 20.53
N ASP A 505 2.22 6.94 20.36
CA ASP A 505 1.36 6.01 21.10
C ASP A 505 1.53 4.56 20.60
N TRP A 506 2.10 4.39 19.41
CA TRP A 506 2.36 3.10 18.76
C TRP A 506 3.81 2.63 18.91
N ILE A 507 4.66 3.44 19.53
CA ILE A 507 6.04 3.07 19.85
C ILE A 507 6.05 2.05 20.98
N ILE A 508 6.77 0.95 20.77
CA ILE A 508 6.97 -0.11 21.76
C ILE A 508 7.98 0.39 22.80
N ARG A 509 7.57 0.45 24.08
CA ARG A 509 8.39 0.96 25.20
C ARG A 509 8.73 -0.15 26.17
N SER A 510 9.85 -0.01 26.89
CA SER A 510 10.34 -1.00 27.85
C SER A 510 9.36 -1.29 28.98
N ASP A 511 9.26 -2.56 29.38
CA ASP A 511 8.46 -3.05 30.52
C ASP A 511 9.07 -2.76 31.92
N THR A 512 10.08 -1.90 32.01
CA THR A 512 10.83 -1.70 33.27
C THR A 512 9.97 -1.01 34.35
N LYS A 513 9.83 -1.66 35.50
CA LYS A 513 9.10 -1.14 36.67
C LYS A 513 9.63 0.24 37.08
N GLY A 514 8.75 1.22 37.22
CA GLY A 514 9.06 2.57 37.73
C GLY A 514 9.16 3.67 36.68
N LYS A 515 9.23 3.34 35.38
CA LYS A 515 9.05 4.34 34.31
C LYS A 515 7.56 4.65 34.14
N LYS A 516 7.20 5.95 34.15
CA LYS A 516 5.82 6.43 33.88
C LYS A 516 5.29 6.01 32.50
N SER A 517 6.14 5.53 31.60
CA SER A 517 5.82 5.16 30.21
C SER A 517 6.03 3.66 29.89
N ALA A 518 6.09 2.77 30.87
CA ALA A 518 6.23 1.34 30.60
C ALA A 518 4.94 0.77 29.98
N SER A 519 5.05 0.02 28.88
CA SER A 519 3.89 -0.50 28.14
C SER A 519 3.87 -2.03 28.14
N LYS A 520 2.93 -2.66 28.84
CA LYS A 520 2.88 -4.14 28.98
C LYS A 520 2.16 -4.88 27.87
N TRP A 521 1.49 -4.16 26.97
CA TRP A 521 0.59 -4.74 25.98
C TRP A 521 1.30 -5.63 24.94
N HIS A 522 2.59 -5.40 24.68
CA HIS A 522 3.33 -6.11 23.62
C HIS A 522 3.91 -7.46 24.08
N GLY A 523 4.28 -7.61 25.35
CA GLY A 523 4.75 -8.88 25.93
C GLY A 523 6.16 -9.32 25.50
N PHE A 524 7.03 -8.39 25.10
CA PHE A 524 8.41 -8.67 24.67
C PHE A 524 9.46 -8.43 25.78
N GLY A 525 9.04 -7.95 26.95
CA GLY A 525 9.93 -7.66 28.07
C GLY A 525 10.75 -6.38 27.87
N SER A 526 12.02 -6.41 28.30
CA SER A 526 12.88 -5.22 28.27
C SER A 526 13.42 -4.96 26.86
N LEU A 527 12.81 -4.01 26.16
CA LEU A 527 13.27 -3.47 24.88
C LEU A 527 13.86 -2.06 25.05
N ALA A 528 14.62 -1.59 24.06
CA ALA A 528 15.09 -0.21 24.00
C ALA A 528 13.93 0.73 23.62
N ASP A 529 13.76 1.81 24.38
CA ASP A 529 12.70 2.79 24.15
C ASP A 529 12.92 3.50 22.81
N GLY A 530 11.87 3.59 21.97
CA GLY A 530 11.94 4.31 20.68
C GLY A 530 12.65 3.56 19.55
N PHE A 531 13.03 2.30 19.77
CA PHE A 531 13.66 1.48 18.73
C PHE A 531 12.65 0.76 17.82
N ASN A 532 11.45 0.48 18.33
CA ASN A 532 10.42 -0.26 17.60
C ASN A 532 9.04 0.41 17.68
N MET A 533 8.23 0.19 16.65
CA MET A 533 6.84 0.64 16.54
C MET A 533 5.96 -0.54 16.09
N LEU A 534 4.69 -0.55 16.51
CA LEU A 534 3.69 -1.42 15.89
C LEU A 534 2.97 -0.65 14.78
N ASP A 535 2.92 -1.27 13.61
CA ASP A 535 2.16 -0.80 12.46
C ASP A 535 0.64 -0.95 12.69
N PRO A 536 -0.16 0.13 12.73
CA PRO A 536 -1.59 0.07 13.02
C PRO A 536 -2.38 -0.79 12.04
N ILE A 537 -1.99 -0.79 10.76
CA ILE A 537 -2.69 -1.54 9.71
C ILE A 537 -2.50 -3.06 9.82
N LYS A 538 -1.60 -3.50 10.71
CA LYS A 538 -1.32 -4.91 11.01
C LYS A 538 -2.06 -5.28 12.30
N SER A 539 -3.25 -5.85 12.14
CA SER A 539 -4.14 -6.11 13.27
C SER A 539 -4.14 -7.59 13.64
N THR A 540 -3.61 -7.91 14.81
CA THR A 540 -3.67 -9.26 15.37
C THR A 540 -4.83 -9.35 16.35
N ILE A 541 -5.82 -10.18 16.04
CA ILE A 541 -6.95 -10.49 16.91
C ILE A 541 -6.54 -11.65 17.83
N VAL A 542 -6.82 -11.53 19.12
CA VAL A 542 -6.52 -12.49 20.18
C VAL A 542 -7.83 -13.10 20.67
N THR A 543 -7.88 -14.42 20.70
CA THR A 543 -9.01 -15.20 21.20
C THR A 543 -8.84 -15.54 22.69
N PRO A 544 -9.93 -15.75 23.45
CA PRO A 544 -9.84 -16.12 24.86
C PRO A 544 -9.08 -17.44 25.07
N GLY A 545 -8.31 -17.57 26.16
CA GLY A 545 -7.69 -18.83 26.57
C GLY A 545 -6.20 -18.77 26.88
N LEU A 546 -5.49 -17.78 26.36
CA LEU A 546 -4.09 -17.52 26.66
C LEU A 546 -3.91 -16.04 26.95
N ASN A 547 -3.19 -15.70 28.02
CA ASN A 547 -2.87 -14.32 28.36
C ASN A 547 -1.40 -13.95 28.01
N LEU A 548 -1.09 -12.64 28.09
CA LEU A 548 0.23 -12.10 27.79
C LEU A 548 1.36 -12.61 28.71
N ASP A 549 1.01 -13.07 29.92
CA ASP A 549 1.95 -13.70 30.86
C ASP A 549 2.24 -15.17 30.52
N GLY A 550 1.61 -15.71 29.47
CA GLY A 550 1.78 -17.10 29.02
C GLY A 550 1.02 -18.12 29.86
N LYS A 551 0.06 -17.70 30.67
CA LYS A 551 -0.81 -18.61 31.43
C LYS A 551 -2.07 -18.91 30.63
N PHE A 552 -2.40 -20.19 30.57
CA PHE A 552 -3.68 -20.63 30.02
C PHE A 552 -4.80 -20.37 31.03
N ASP A 553 -5.93 -19.89 30.52
CA ASP A 553 -7.16 -19.81 31.28
C ASP A 553 -7.81 -21.19 31.41
N LYS A 554 -8.79 -21.33 32.31
CA LYS A 554 -9.53 -22.60 32.50
C LYS A 554 -10.28 -23.05 31.25
N THR A 555 -10.67 -22.09 30.41
CA THR A 555 -11.41 -22.28 29.16
C THR A 555 -10.80 -21.39 28.09
N GLY A 556 -10.86 -21.81 26.83
CA GLY A 556 -10.33 -21.01 25.72
C GLY A 556 -10.90 -21.44 24.39
N ILE A 557 -10.79 -20.56 23.42
CA ILE A 557 -11.26 -20.74 22.05
C ILE A 557 -10.03 -20.69 21.14
N PRO A 558 -9.52 -21.83 20.66
CA PRO A 558 -8.41 -21.85 19.71
C PRO A 558 -8.75 -21.05 18.45
N ALA A 559 -7.81 -20.21 18.00
CA ALA A 559 -8.02 -19.34 16.84
C ALA A 559 -8.31 -20.14 15.56
N SER A 560 -7.81 -21.37 15.44
CA SER A 560 -8.10 -22.27 14.32
C SER A 560 -9.58 -22.60 14.14
N ILE A 561 -10.37 -22.62 15.22
CA ILE A 561 -11.82 -22.84 15.14
C ILE A 561 -12.49 -21.61 14.54
N VAL A 562 -12.13 -20.43 15.04
CA VAL A 562 -12.67 -19.15 14.58
C VAL A 562 -12.35 -18.93 13.10
N THR A 563 -11.13 -19.21 12.68
CA THR A 563 -10.71 -18.96 11.30
C THR A 563 -11.33 -19.95 10.31
N LYS A 564 -11.67 -21.16 10.75
CA LYS A 564 -12.48 -22.10 9.96
C LYS A 564 -13.92 -21.62 9.81
N TYR A 565 -14.53 -21.12 10.88
CA TYR A 565 -15.84 -20.49 10.81
C TYR A 565 -15.86 -19.30 9.85
N LEU A 566 -14.90 -18.39 10.00
CA LEU A 566 -14.76 -17.23 9.13
C LEU A 566 -14.62 -17.62 7.65
N ALA A 567 -13.85 -18.67 7.33
CA ALA A 567 -13.65 -19.12 5.96
C ALA A 567 -14.96 -19.58 5.29
N GLU A 568 -15.83 -20.33 5.98
CA GLU A 568 -17.14 -20.74 5.46
C GLU A 568 -18.15 -19.58 5.38
N HIS A 569 -17.87 -18.46 6.07
CA HIS A 569 -18.63 -17.21 6.01
C HIS A 569 -17.98 -16.17 5.08
N GLY A 570 -17.10 -16.61 4.17
CA GLY A 570 -16.50 -15.76 3.13
C GLY A 570 -15.39 -14.82 3.61
N VAL A 571 -14.86 -15.02 4.81
CA VAL A 571 -13.76 -14.23 5.38
C VAL A 571 -12.50 -15.09 5.48
N VAL A 572 -11.53 -14.81 4.62
CA VAL A 572 -10.22 -15.48 4.65
C VAL A 572 -9.25 -14.66 5.49
N VAL A 573 -8.57 -15.33 6.43
CA VAL A 573 -7.54 -14.72 7.27
C VAL A 573 -6.14 -15.06 6.76
N GLU A 574 -5.21 -14.16 7.01
CA GLU A 574 -3.86 -14.21 6.43
C GLU A 574 -2.93 -15.16 7.20
N LYS A 575 -2.93 -15.07 8.54
CA LYS A 575 -2.16 -15.96 9.43
C LYS A 575 -2.99 -16.36 10.64
N THR A 576 -2.88 -17.63 11.04
CA THR A 576 -3.52 -18.16 12.26
C THR A 576 -2.45 -18.74 13.19
N GLY A 577 -2.38 -18.21 14.41
CA GLY A 577 -1.64 -18.75 15.54
C GLY A 577 -2.51 -19.65 16.42
N LEU A 578 -2.07 -19.89 17.66
CA LEU A 578 -2.81 -20.76 18.59
C LEU A 578 -4.06 -20.07 19.17
N TYR A 579 -3.88 -18.87 19.73
CA TYR A 579 -4.93 -18.01 20.30
C TYR A 579 -4.94 -16.62 19.66
N SER A 580 -4.45 -16.52 18.44
CA SER A 580 -4.48 -15.28 17.68
C SER A 580 -4.60 -15.57 16.19
N PHE A 581 -5.16 -14.61 15.45
CA PHE A 581 -5.12 -14.60 14.00
C PHE A 581 -4.93 -13.17 13.51
N PHE A 582 -4.42 -13.05 12.31
CA PHE A 582 -3.90 -11.81 11.77
C PHE A 582 -4.71 -11.37 10.55
N ILE A 583 -5.04 -10.07 10.53
CA ILE A 583 -5.63 -9.39 9.39
C ILE A 583 -4.80 -8.14 9.06
N MET A 584 -4.89 -7.71 7.81
CA MET A 584 -4.14 -6.58 7.30
C MET A 584 -5.06 -5.61 6.56
N PHE A 585 -4.92 -4.33 6.87
CA PHE A 585 -5.60 -3.23 6.20
C PHE A 585 -4.69 -2.74 5.07
N THR A 586 -4.99 -3.16 3.84
CA THR A 586 -4.29 -2.69 2.64
C THR A 586 -4.89 -1.37 2.17
N ILE A 587 -4.23 -0.65 1.25
CA ILE A 587 -4.82 0.54 0.60
C ILE A 587 -6.11 0.24 -0.21
N GLY A 588 -6.44 -1.04 -0.43
CA GLY A 588 -7.68 -1.47 -1.08
C GLY A 588 -8.76 -1.97 -0.11
N ILE A 589 -8.55 -1.85 1.21
CA ILE A 589 -9.57 -2.18 2.20
C ILE A 589 -10.73 -1.17 2.12
N THR A 590 -11.94 -1.60 2.49
CA THR A 590 -13.11 -0.72 2.54
C THR A 590 -13.85 -0.90 3.86
N LYS A 591 -14.61 0.14 4.26
CA LYS A 591 -15.49 0.09 5.44
C LYS A 591 -16.39 -1.13 5.45
N GLY A 592 -16.92 -1.53 4.29
CA GLY A 592 -17.77 -2.71 4.16
C GLY A 592 -17.08 -4.02 4.57
N ARG A 593 -15.78 -4.16 4.31
CA ARG A 593 -15.04 -5.40 4.58
C ARG A 593 -14.84 -5.65 6.08
N TRP A 594 -14.33 -4.66 6.83
CA TRP A 594 -14.09 -4.88 8.26
C TRP A 594 -15.37 -4.88 9.09
N ASN A 595 -16.41 -4.14 8.69
CA ASN A 595 -17.74 -4.24 9.32
C ASN A 595 -18.34 -5.65 9.16
N THR A 596 -18.13 -6.28 8.00
CA THR A 596 -18.53 -7.66 7.75
C THR A 596 -17.77 -8.63 8.67
N LEU A 597 -16.45 -8.44 8.83
CA LEU A 597 -15.65 -9.24 9.77
C LEU A 597 -16.16 -9.09 11.22
N LEU A 598 -16.40 -7.85 11.68
CA LEU A 598 -16.91 -7.59 13.02
C LEU A 598 -18.27 -8.29 13.25
N THR A 599 -19.14 -8.26 12.24
CA THR A 599 -20.44 -8.95 12.27
C THR A 599 -20.26 -10.46 12.34
N ALA A 600 -19.35 -11.03 11.53
CA ALA A 600 -19.06 -12.46 11.55
C ALA A 600 -18.47 -12.92 12.90
N LEU A 601 -17.68 -12.09 13.57
CA LEU A 601 -17.18 -12.39 14.93
C LEU A 601 -18.30 -12.38 15.98
N GLN A 602 -19.30 -11.51 15.85
CA GLN A 602 -20.48 -11.52 16.72
C GLN A 602 -21.32 -12.79 16.48
N GLN A 603 -21.56 -13.14 15.21
CA GLN A 603 -22.25 -14.37 14.85
C GLN A 603 -21.54 -15.61 15.38
N PHE A 604 -20.20 -15.66 15.27
CA PHE A 604 -19.40 -16.73 15.87
C PHE A 604 -19.64 -16.84 17.38
N LYS A 605 -19.64 -15.72 18.11
CA LYS A 605 -19.89 -15.72 19.56
C LYS A 605 -21.29 -16.26 19.88
N ASP A 606 -22.32 -15.77 19.19
CA ASP A 606 -23.70 -16.24 19.36
C ASP A 606 -23.84 -17.75 19.10
N ASP A 607 -23.23 -18.24 18.02
CA ASP A 607 -23.26 -19.65 17.64
C ASP A 607 -22.47 -20.53 18.63
N TYR A 608 -21.35 -20.02 19.13
CA TYR A 608 -20.52 -20.70 20.13
C TYR A 608 -21.27 -20.83 21.46
N GLU A 609 -21.96 -19.77 21.91
CA GLU A 609 -22.71 -19.77 23.16
C GLU A 609 -23.97 -20.64 23.12
N ARG A 610 -24.67 -20.63 21.98
CA ARG A 610 -25.80 -21.54 21.71
C ARG A 610 -25.35 -22.97 21.46
N ASN A 611 -24.04 -23.21 21.36
CA ASN A 611 -23.43 -24.48 20.99
C ASN A 611 -24.08 -25.06 19.71
N GLN A 612 -24.20 -24.23 18.67
CA GLN A 612 -24.88 -24.62 17.43
C GLN A 612 -24.25 -25.89 16.84
N PRO A 613 -25.06 -26.79 16.25
CA PRO A 613 -24.54 -27.99 15.60
C PRO A 613 -23.60 -27.65 14.45
N MET A 614 -22.41 -28.25 14.42
CA MET A 614 -21.38 -27.95 13.43
C MET A 614 -21.85 -28.18 11.99
N TRP A 615 -22.69 -29.18 11.73
CA TRP A 615 -23.20 -29.45 10.38
C TRP A 615 -24.01 -28.28 9.77
N ARG A 616 -24.55 -27.40 10.63
CA ARG A 616 -25.35 -26.24 10.21
C ARG A 616 -24.48 -25.03 9.90
N ILE A 617 -23.44 -24.79 10.69
CA ILE A 617 -22.61 -23.57 10.64
C ILE A 617 -21.25 -23.79 9.93
N LEU A 618 -20.83 -25.05 9.82
CA LEU A 618 -19.59 -25.50 9.19
C LEU A 618 -19.86 -26.73 8.28
N PRO A 619 -20.80 -26.63 7.31
CA PRO A 619 -21.18 -27.75 6.44
C PRO A 619 -20.01 -28.30 5.64
N GLU A 620 -19.12 -27.46 5.09
CA GLU A 620 -18.01 -27.94 4.24
C GLU A 620 -16.99 -28.71 5.08
N PHE A 621 -16.66 -28.21 6.27
CA PHE A 621 -15.80 -28.91 7.23
C PHE A 621 -16.41 -30.26 7.65
N CYS A 622 -17.71 -30.31 7.93
CA CYS A 622 -18.38 -31.56 8.32
C CYS A 622 -18.44 -32.58 7.17
N GLN A 623 -18.58 -32.13 5.92
CA GLN A 623 -18.51 -33.01 4.75
C GLN A 623 -17.14 -33.69 4.64
N GLN A 624 -16.05 -32.93 4.84
CA GLN A 624 -14.68 -33.45 4.83
C GLN A 624 -14.38 -34.32 6.08
N HIS A 625 -15.02 -34.00 7.21
CA HIS A 625 -14.75 -34.62 8.49
C HIS A 625 -16.03 -35.06 9.21
N LYS A 626 -16.72 -36.05 8.63
CA LYS A 626 -18.03 -36.56 9.11
C LYS A 626 -18.13 -36.88 10.60
N ARG A 627 -17.01 -37.19 11.27
CA ARG A 627 -16.98 -37.44 12.72
C ARG A 627 -17.46 -36.26 13.57
N TYR A 628 -17.42 -35.04 13.04
CA TYR A 628 -17.82 -33.81 13.74
C TYR A 628 -19.28 -33.41 13.48
N GLU A 629 -20.00 -34.10 12.60
CA GLU A 629 -21.36 -33.75 12.19
C GLU A 629 -22.34 -33.67 13.39
N ARG A 630 -22.14 -34.50 14.41
CA ARG A 630 -23.00 -34.53 15.62
C ARG A 630 -22.47 -33.67 16.78
N MET A 631 -21.38 -32.94 16.59
CA MET A 631 -20.80 -32.06 17.62
C MET A 631 -21.39 -30.66 17.52
N GLY A 632 -21.44 -29.96 18.65
CA GLY A 632 -21.69 -28.51 18.68
C GLY A 632 -20.37 -27.74 18.55
N LEU A 633 -20.46 -26.43 18.38
CA LEU A 633 -19.29 -25.56 18.20
C LEU A 633 -18.40 -25.44 19.47
N ARG A 634 -18.95 -25.63 20.68
CA ARG A 634 -18.27 -25.42 21.97
C ARG A 634 -17.45 -26.61 22.46
#